data_AF-A0A2P1BPG9-F1
#
_entry.id   AF-A0A2P1BPG9-F1
#
_cell.length_a   1.000
_cell.length_b   1.000
_cell.length_c   1.000
_cell.angle_alpha   90.00
_cell.angle_beta   90.00
_cell.angle_gamma   90.00
#
_symmetry.space_group_name_H-M   'P 1'
#
loop_
_entity.id
_entity.type
_entity.pdbx_description
1 polymer ?
#
loop_
_entity_poly.entity_id
_entity_poly.type
_entity_poly.pdbx_seq_one_letter_code
_entity_poly.pdbx_strand_id
1 'polypeptide(L)'
;MKMKDSGVEWIGQVPEHWEVKPFFALVSELNRKNVGLAETNILSLSYGNIIQKPETRNMGLTESYETYQIVESEVVFRFTDLQNDNVACVQPRLRKEESLPLRIWP
;
A
#
# COMPACT_ATOMS: atom_id res chain seq x y z
N MET A 1 1.83 34.79 -1.36
CA MET A 1 1.10 33.68 -0.71
C MET A 1 1.32 33.82 0.78
N LYS A 2 0.28 33.77 1.61
CA LYS A 2 0.44 33.86 3.07
C LYS A 2 0.90 32.50 3.61
N MET A 3 1.86 32.54 4.52
CA MET A 3 2.47 31.39 5.17
C MET A 3 2.17 31.47 6.67
N LYS A 4 2.00 30.32 7.31
CA LYS A 4 1.86 30.18 8.76
C LYS A 4 2.90 29.21 9.30
N ASP A 5 3.21 29.33 10.58
CA ASP A 5 4.05 28.35 11.26
C ASP A 5 3.32 27.01 11.36
N SER A 6 4.02 25.92 11.05
CA SER A 6 3.43 24.57 11.11
C SER A 6 3.34 24.02 12.54
N GLY A 7 4.03 24.60 13.52
CA GLY A 7 4.20 24.06 14.86
C GLY A 7 5.17 22.88 14.95
N VAL A 8 5.84 22.52 13.84
CA VAL A 8 6.77 21.39 13.76
C VAL A 8 8.12 21.88 13.22
N GLU A 9 9.17 21.77 14.05
CA GLU A 9 10.49 22.38 13.80
C GLU A 9 11.08 22.02 12.43
N TRP A 10 10.99 20.75 12.02
CA TRP A 10 11.57 20.27 10.77
C TRP A 10 10.72 20.59 9.51
N ILE A 11 9.47 21.04 9.67
CA ILE A 11 8.59 21.45 8.56
C ILE A 11 8.75 22.96 8.29
N GLY A 12 8.87 23.76 9.34
CA GLY A 12 8.95 25.22 9.23
C GLY A 12 7.61 25.85 8.85
N GLN A 13 7.56 26.61 7.76
CA GLN A 13 6.37 27.35 7.34
C GLN A 13 5.54 26.60 6.30
N VAL A 14 4.22 26.60 6.48
CA VAL A 14 3.24 25.99 5.56
C VAL A 14 2.27 27.05 5.02
N PRO A 15 1.63 26.82 3.86
CA PRO A 15 0.61 27.73 3.35
C PRO A 15 -0.54 27.93 4.35
N GLU A 16 -1.02 29.17 4.49
CA GLU A 16 -2.03 29.50 5.51
C GLU A 16 -3.34 28.70 5.33
N HIS A 17 -3.70 28.41 4.07
CA HIS A 17 -4.91 27.68 3.68
C HIS A 17 -4.86 26.17 3.97
N TRP A 18 -3.72 25.62 4.41
CA TRP A 18 -3.63 24.19 4.73
C TRP A 18 -4.31 23.89 6.05
N GLU A 19 -5.17 22.87 6.06
CA GLU A 19 -5.79 22.37 7.30
C GLU A 19 -4.94 21.24 7.88
N VAL A 20 -4.72 21.28 9.19
CA VAL A 20 -4.08 20.17 9.90
C VAL A 20 -5.17 19.18 10.31
N LYS A 21 -5.09 17.95 9.81
CA LYS A 21 -6.02 16.86 10.13
C LYS A 21 -5.25 15.64 10.60
N PRO A 22 -5.81 14.84 11.53
CA PRO A 22 -5.21 13.57 11.90
C PRO A 22 -5.19 12.65 10.68
N PHE A 23 -4.05 12.00 10.44
CA PHE A 23 -3.83 11.13 9.28
C PHE A 23 -4.92 10.05 9.12
N PHE A 24 -5.31 9.41 10.23
CA PHE A 24 -6.35 8.38 10.25
C PHE A 24 -7.74 8.87 9.80
N ALA A 25 -8.00 10.17 9.77
CA ALA A 25 -9.25 10.72 9.23
C ALA A 25 -9.26 10.81 7.70
N LEU A 26 -8.11 10.69 7.04
CA LEU A 26 -7.96 10.78 5.58
C LEU A 26 -7.83 9.41 4.91
N VAL A 27 -7.57 8.35 5.69
CA VAL A 27 -7.36 6.99 5.19
C VAL A 27 -8.51 6.07 5.59
N SER A 28 -8.74 5.05 4.78
CA SER A 28 -9.69 3.98 5.07
C SER A 28 -8.95 2.65 5.14
N GLU A 29 -9.37 1.78 6.07
CA GLU A 29 -8.86 0.42 6.13
C GLU A 29 -9.41 -0.38 4.95
N LEU A 30 -8.51 -1.03 4.23
CA LEU A 30 -8.87 -1.92 3.13
C LEU A 30 -8.81 -3.37 3.62
N ASN A 31 -9.97 -3.95 3.92
CA ASN A 31 -10.09 -5.35 4.35
C ASN A 31 -10.95 -6.18 3.38
N ARG A 32 -10.66 -6.04 2.08
CA ARG A 32 -11.37 -6.78 1.04
C ARG A 32 -10.68 -8.10 0.76
N LYS A 33 -11.28 -9.21 1.20
CA LYS A 33 -10.79 -10.57 0.90
C LYS A 33 -11.09 -10.97 -0.55
N ASN A 34 -10.26 -11.83 -1.12
CA ASN A 34 -10.43 -12.39 -2.46
C ASN A 34 -11.39 -13.58 -2.47
N VAL A 35 -12.64 -13.36 -2.08
CA VAL A 35 -13.66 -14.43 -2.06
C VAL A 35 -13.91 -14.94 -3.48
N GLY A 36 -13.81 -16.24 -3.71
CA GLY A 36 -14.12 -16.88 -4.99
C GLY A 36 -13.06 -16.67 -6.08
N LEU A 37 -11.81 -16.38 -5.70
CA LEU A 37 -10.69 -16.19 -6.64
C LEU A 37 -10.98 -15.14 -7.72
N ALA A 38 -11.59 -14.03 -7.33
CA ALA A 38 -11.90 -12.93 -8.24
C ALA A 38 -10.65 -12.36 -8.93
N GLU A 39 -9.49 -12.41 -8.27
CA GLU A 39 -8.21 -11.98 -8.81
C GLU A 39 -7.13 -13.04 -8.58
N THR A 40 -6.28 -13.26 -9.58
CA THR A 40 -5.10 -14.15 -9.50
C THR A 40 -3.78 -13.40 -9.61
N ASN A 41 -3.81 -12.11 -9.96
CA ASN A 41 -2.62 -11.28 -10.15
C ASN A 41 -1.96 -10.91 -8.81
N ILE A 42 -0.88 -11.61 -8.46
CA ILE A 42 -0.15 -11.42 -7.21
C ILE A 42 0.84 -10.26 -7.32
N LEU A 43 0.65 -9.28 -6.45
CA LEU A 43 1.62 -8.24 -6.19
C LEU A 43 2.54 -8.66 -5.04
N SER A 44 3.83 -8.70 -5.35
CA SER A 44 4.89 -8.83 -4.36
C SER A 44 5.50 -7.48 -4.07
N LEU A 45 5.92 -7.32 -2.83
CA LEU A 45 6.41 -6.05 -2.31
C LEU A 45 7.88 -6.19 -2.02
N SER A 46 8.68 -5.31 -2.61
CA SER A 46 10.13 -5.40 -2.54
C SER A 46 10.70 -4.00 -2.58
N TYR A 47 11.24 -3.54 -1.46
CA TYR A 47 11.97 -2.27 -1.34
C TYR A 47 11.22 -1.07 -1.94
N GLY A 48 9.99 -0.82 -1.49
CA GLY A 48 9.14 0.28 -1.98
C GLY A 48 8.57 0.09 -3.38
N ASN A 49 8.96 -0.97 -4.10
CA ASN A 49 8.44 -1.30 -5.41
C ASN A 49 7.41 -2.44 -5.34
N ILE A 50 6.48 -2.38 -6.29
CA ILE A 50 5.49 -3.42 -6.52
C ILE A 50 5.90 -4.20 -7.74
N ILE A 51 6.13 -5.48 -7.54
CA ILE A 51 6.51 -6.43 -8.58
C ILE A 51 5.33 -7.37 -8.78
N GLN A 52 4.78 -7.38 -9.99
CA GLN A 52 3.83 -8.42 -10.40
C GLN A 52 4.60 -9.73 -10.52
N LYS A 53 4.15 -10.76 -9.79
CA LYS A 53 4.74 -12.09 -9.90
C LYS A 53 3.99 -12.89 -10.97
N PRO A 54 4.71 -13.47 -11.95
CA PRO A 54 4.08 -14.33 -12.93
C PRO A 54 3.54 -15.60 -12.25
N GLU A 55 2.37 -16.06 -12.69
CA GLU A 55 1.66 -17.23 -12.14
C GLU A 55 2.51 -18.52 -12.13
N THR A 56 3.55 -18.59 -12.95
CA THR A 56 4.43 -19.76 -13.07
C THR A 56 5.44 -19.91 -11.93
N ARG A 57 5.69 -18.87 -11.13
CA ARG A 57 6.68 -18.91 -10.03
C ARG A 57 6.02 -19.15 -8.66
N ASN A 58 5.13 -20.15 -8.59
CA ASN A 58 4.47 -20.57 -7.34
C ASN A 58 5.34 -21.50 -6.48
N MET A 59 6.67 -21.41 -6.56
CA MET A 59 7.55 -22.24 -5.72
C MET A 59 7.48 -21.78 -4.26
N GLY A 60 6.47 -22.26 -3.53
CA GLY A 60 6.27 -22.07 -2.09
C GLY A 60 5.03 -21.27 -1.66
N LEU A 61 4.08 -20.98 -2.55
CA LEU A 61 2.83 -20.29 -2.19
C LEU A 61 1.66 -21.28 -2.11
N THR A 62 0.75 -21.05 -1.15
CA THR A 62 -0.49 -21.82 -0.92
C THR A 62 -1.32 -21.97 -2.20
N GLU A 63 -1.97 -23.12 -2.35
CA GLU A 63 -2.80 -23.49 -3.52
C GLU A 63 -4.02 -22.58 -3.77
N SER A 64 -4.35 -21.68 -2.82
CA SER A 64 -5.50 -20.77 -2.91
C SER A 64 -5.12 -19.34 -2.52
N TYR A 65 -5.50 -18.39 -3.37
CA TYR A 65 -5.34 -16.95 -3.17
C TYR A 65 -6.55 -16.29 -2.49
N GLU A 66 -7.49 -17.08 -1.98
CA GLU A 66 -8.72 -16.54 -1.35
C GLU A 66 -8.45 -15.78 -0.05
N THR A 67 -7.35 -16.10 0.63
CA THR A 67 -6.92 -15.43 1.85
C THR A 67 -6.29 -14.06 1.59
N TYR A 68 -6.00 -13.73 0.33
CA TYR A 68 -5.30 -12.52 -0.02
C TYR A 68 -6.28 -11.34 -0.08
N GLN A 69 -5.76 -10.13 0.10
CA GLN A 69 -6.55 -8.91 0.02
C GLN A 69 -6.47 -8.30 -1.38
N ILE A 70 -7.63 -7.90 -1.91
CA ILE A 70 -7.74 -7.18 -3.18
C ILE A 70 -7.55 -5.69 -2.94
N VAL A 71 -6.66 -5.08 -3.71
CA VAL A 71 -6.36 -3.64 -3.72
C VAL A 71 -6.78 -3.01 -5.03
N GLU A 72 -7.65 -2.02 -4.92
CA GLU A 72 -8.08 -1.17 -6.05
C GLU A 72 -7.59 0.28 -5.92
N SER A 73 -7.02 0.67 -4.77
CA SER A 73 -6.45 2.01 -4.55
C SER A 73 -5.12 2.19 -5.29
N GLU A 74 -4.78 3.44 -5.61
CA GLU A 74 -3.48 3.87 -6.14
C GLU A 74 -2.41 4.06 -5.07
N VAL A 75 -2.84 4.34 -3.83
CA VAL A 75 -1.95 4.54 -2.69
C VAL A 75 -2.33 3.55 -1.60
N VAL A 76 -1.34 2.81 -1.11
CA VAL A 76 -1.52 1.95 0.07
C VAL A 76 -0.43 2.22 1.07
N PHE A 77 -0.85 2.48 2.30
CA PHE A 77 0.03 2.55 3.45
C PHE A 77 0.14 1.17 4.10
N ARG A 78 1.37 0.75 4.43
CA ARG A 78 1.62 -0.46 5.21
C ARG A 78 2.31 -0.06 6.51
N PHE A 79 1.56 -0.14 7.61
CA PHE A 79 2.09 0.16 8.95
C PHE A 79 2.67 -1.06 9.67
N THR A 80 2.52 -2.27 9.11
CA THR A 80 2.80 -3.51 9.84
C THR A 80 4.26 -3.96 9.82
N ASP A 81 5.18 -3.34 9.09
CA ASP A 81 6.59 -3.69 9.27
C ASP A 81 7.59 -2.71 8.65
N LEU A 82 8.33 -1.99 9.50
CA LEU A 82 9.53 -1.24 9.12
C LEU A 82 10.81 -2.06 9.38
N GLN A 83 10.73 -3.16 10.15
CA GLN A 83 11.88 -4.01 10.47
C GLN A 83 12.13 -5.10 9.42
N ASN A 84 11.16 -5.34 8.54
CA ASN A 84 11.21 -6.40 7.55
C ASN A 84 11.65 -5.92 6.14
N ASP A 85 12.25 -4.73 6.03
CA ASP A 85 12.87 -4.27 4.78
C ASP A 85 14.06 -5.15 4.34
N ASN A 86 14.66 -5.95 5.24
CA ASN A 86 15.77 -6.85 4.90
C ASN A 86 15.34 -8.26 4.48
N VAL A 87 14.06 -8.62 4.62
CA VAL A 87 13.53 -9.93 4.25
C VAL A 87 12.21 -9.69 3.57
N ALA A 88 12.11 -9.86 2.25
CA ALA A 88 10.87 -9.68 1.51
C ALA A 88 9.75 -10.59 2.10
N CYS A 89 8.99 -10.10 3.08
CA CYS A 89 7.77 -10.75 3.52
C CYS A 89 6.75 -10.36 2.47
N VAL A 90 6.55 -11.31 1.56
CA VAL A 90 5.50 -11.27 0.55
C VAL A 90 4.20 -11.21 1.33
N GLN A 91 3.68 -10.00 1.58
CA GLN A 91 2.27 -9.81 1.85
C GLN A 91 1.61 -9.70 0.49
N PRO A 92 1.07 -10.80 -0.02
CA PRO A 92 0.59 -10.83 -1.37
C PRO A 92 -0.73 -10.09 -1.41
N ARG A 93 -0.77 -9.07 -2.26
CA ARG A 93 -1.98 -8.30 -2.52
C ARG A 93 -2.37 -8.53 -3.96
N LEU A 94 -3.66 -8.55 -4.24
CA LEU A 94 -4.18 -8.79 -5.58
C LEU A 94 -4.72 -7.52 -6.18
N ARG A 95 -4.67 -7.38 -7.50
CA ARG A 95 -5.10 -6.16 -8.19
C ARG A 95 -5.59 -6.46 -9.61
N LYS A 96 -6.64 -5.75 -10.00
CA LYS A 96 -7.14 -5.69 -11.37
C LYS A 96 -6.10 -5.09 -12.32
N GLU A 97 -5.86 -5.77 -13.42
CA GLU A 97 -4.82 -5.44 -14.41
C GLU A 97 -4.99 -4.03 -15.02
N GLU A 98 -6.21 -3.48 -15.05
CA GLU A 98 -6.53 -2.18 -15.66
C GLU A 98 -6.26 -0.93 -14.78
N SER A 99 -5.55 -1.07 -13.66
CA SER A 99 -5.41 0.01 -12.65
C SER A 99 -4.05 0.74 -12.70
N LEU A 100 -4.07 2.06 -12.53
CA LEU A 100 -2.90 2.98 -12.50
C LEU A 100 -1.81 2.56 -11.49
N PRO A 101 -0.51 2.79 -11.76
CA PRO A 101 0.59 2.23 -10.98
C PRO A 101 0.48 2.52 -9.48
N LEU A 102 0.46 1.44 -8.69
CA LEU A 102 0.34 1.52 -7.23
C LEU A 102 1.62 2.08 -6.61
N ARG A 103 1.47 3.05 -5.70
CA ARG A 103 2.57 3.60 -4.89
C ARG A 103 2.39 3.22 -3.43
N ILE A 104 3.50 2.84 -2.79
CA ILE A 104 3.54 2.56 -1.36
C ILE A 104 4.39 3.60 -0.68
N TRP A 105 3.84 4.11 0.40
CA TRP A 105 4.52 5.04 1.28
C TRP A 105 4.83 4.31 2.59
N PRO A 106 6.09 4.39 3.07
CA PRO A 106 6.46 3.90 4.39
C PRO A 106 5.76 4.66 5.51
#